data_AF-A0A7X9RP21-F1
#
_entry.id   AF-A0A7X9RP21-F1
#
_cell.length_a   1.000
_cell.length_b   1.000
_cell.length_c   1.000
_cell.angle_alpha   90.00
_cell.angle_beta   90.00
_cell.angle_gamma   90.00
#
_symmetry.space_group_name_H-M   'P 1'
#
loop_
_entity.id
_entity.type
_entity.pdbx_description
1 polymer ?
#
loop_
_entity_poly.entity_id
_entity_poly.type
_entity_poly.pdbx_seq_one_letter_code
_entity_poly.pdbx_strand_id
1 'polypeptide(L)'
;MRQAPNRKLEAFGKRMQNLRRNEEDTPGREAMSRRAFVERAGELGYNVSVDWITAIELGQRKDVTLSDVVILSKVLGLQPIRVLCDLSRPFSEADLPAFRGLSNIEVVGDFYCLGDGIETYALLGPDVLAARKLELALKTYEDSLDKLKSYFPPDKPIELVGDEDDEEHQRLLRQAFPTMLHREANRGHLDVIDGFVQMVKPWRDAVKASGVRFDGTIMNKYRVLRDDQFAKFLVEVQKKNIFDRKLYAMPIVTEAPEAPGEGTPDAA
;
A
#
# COMPACT_ATOMS: atom_id res chain seq x y z
N MET A 1 -5.21 -28.37 30.41
CA MET A 1 -5.74 -27.06 29.94
C MET A 1 -5.80 -27.08 28.42
N ARG A 2 -7.00 -27.05 27.81
CA ARG A 2 -7.13 -26.87 26.35
C ARG A 2 -6.96 -25.38 26.07
N GLN A 3 -5.83 -25.00 25.46
CA GLN A 3 -5.58 -23.62 25.00
C GLN A 3 -6.58 -23.27 23.89
N ALA A 4 -6.99 -22.00 23.85
CA ALA A 4 -7.88 -21.48 22.82
C ALA A 4 -7.27 -21.69 21.42
N PRO A 5 -8.07 -22.09 20.42
CA PRO A 5 -7.60 -22.29 19.05
C PRO A 5 -7.00 -21.01 18.46
N ASN A 6 -5.82 -21.14 17.85
CA ASN A 6 -5.19 -20.04 17.12
C ASN A 6 -5.86 -19.90 15.75
N ARG A 7 -6.89 -19.04 15.66
CA ARG A 7 -7.68 -18.80 14.44
C ARG A 7 -6.85 -18.53 13.19
N LYS A 8 -5.66 -17.93 13.35
CA LYS A 8 -4.72 -17.65 12.26
C LYS A 8 -4.08 -18.92 11.69
N LEU A 9 -3.65 -19.83 12.57
CA LEU A 9 -3.13 -21.13 12.14
C LEU A 9 -4.22 -22.00 11.51
N GLU A 10 -5.46 -21.89 11.96
CA GLU A 10 -6.60 -22.55 11.32
C GLU A 10 -6.87 -22.00 9.91
N ALA A 11 -6.80 -20.68 9.73
CA ALA A 11 -6.92 -20.05 8.40
C ALA A 11 -5.80 -20.50 7.46
N PHE A 12 -4.55 -20.49 7.94
CA PHE A 12 -3.39 -21.02 7.21
C PHE A 12 -3.60 -22.49 6.81
N GLY A 13 -4.00 -23.33 7.78
CA GLY A 13 -4.24 -24.75 7.54
C GLY A 13 -5.33 -25.00 6.50
N LYS A 14 -6.45 -24.28 6.60
CA LYS A 14 -7.53 -24.34 5.62
C LYS A 14 -7.05 -23.93 4.22
N ARG A 15 -6.20 -22.91 4.11
CA ARG A 15 -5.61 -22.52 2.83
C ARG A 15 -4.68 -23.61 2.28
N MET A 16 -3.84 -24.23 3.12
CA MET A 16 -2.99 -25.35 2.67
C MET A 16 -3.83 -26.52 2.16
N GLN A 17 -4.96 -26.79 2.82
CA GLN A 17 -5.92 -27.80 2.35
C GLN A 17 -6.50 -27.44 0.98
N ASN A 18 -6.95 -26.20 0.79
CA ASN A 18 -7.49 -25.71 -0.48
C ASN A 18 -6.46 -25.79 -1.61
N LEU A 19 -5.22 -25.34 -1.34
CA LEU A 19 -4.11 -25.44 -2.27
C LEU A 19 -3.79 -26.88 -2.64
N ARG A 20 -3.81 -27.82 -1.70
CA ARG A 20 -3.58 -29.24 -2.01
C ARG A 20 -4.71 -29.82 -2.84
N ARG A 21 -5.96 -29.45 -2.56
CA ARG A 21 -7.15 -29.91 -3.30
C ARG A 21 -7.36 -29.18 -4.63
N ASN A 22 -6.49 -28.23 -4.97
CA ASN A 22 -6.61 -27.34 -6.10
C ASN A 22 -7.99 -26.63 -6.18
N GLU A 23 -8.56 -26.26 -5.03
CA GLU A 23 -9.83 -25.52 -4.98
C GLU A 23 -9.68 -24.04 -5.39
N GLU A 24 -8.44 -23.59 -5.63
CA GLU A 24 -8.11 -22.26 -6.14
C GLU A 24 -7.86 -22.24 -7.66
N ASP A 25 -8.26 -23.31 -8.37
CA ASP A 25 -8.20 -23.45 -9.84
C ASP A 25 -6.86 -23.04 -10.46
N THR A 26 -5.75 -23.49 -9.85
CA THR A 26 -4.43 -23.25 -10.46
C THR A 26 -4.32 -24.06 -11.76
N PRO A 27 -4.13 -23.42 -12.94
CA PRO A 27 -4.11 -24.11 -14.22
C PRO A 27 -3.02 -25.19 -14.27
N GLY A 28 -3.35 -26.37 -14.80
CA GLY A 28 -2.40 -27.48 -14.97
C GLY A 28 -2.08 -28.27 -13.70
N ARG A 29 -2.85 -28.08 -12.62
CA ARG A 29 -2.63 -28.77 -11.35
C ARG A 29 -3.79 -29.69 -11.00
N GLU A 30 -3.48 -30.89 -10.54
CA GLU A 30 -4.48 -31.85 -10.10
C GLU A 30 -4.65 -31.82 -8.58
N ALA A 31 -5.89 -32.02 -8.14
CA ALA A 31 -6.21 -32.17 -6.72
C ALA A 31 -5.49 -33.40 -6.16
N MET A 32 -4.80 -33.23 -5.04
CA MET A 32 -3.96 -34.27 -4.45
C MET A 32 -4.56 -34.75 -3.14
N SER A 33 -4.58 -36.06 -2.87
CA SER A 33 -4.93 -36.58 -1.54
C SER A 33 -3.77 -36.40 -0.55
N ARG A 34 -4.01 -36.51 0.76
CA ARG A 34 -2.91 -36.47 1.75
C ARG A 34 -1.90 -37.61 1.55
N ARG A 35 -2.36 -38.77 1.10
CA ARG A 35 -1.48 -39.91 0.79
C ARG A 35 -0.60 -39.63 -0.42
N ALA A 36 -1.18 -39.09 -1.49
CA ALA A 36 -0.44 -38.67 -2.68
C ALA A 36 0.56 -37.55 -2.37
N PHE A 37 0.23 -36.64 -1.44
CA PHE A 37 1.17 -35.63 -0.94
C PHE A 37 2.39 -36.28 -0.28
N VAL A 38 2.17 -37.24 0.62
CA VAL A 38 3.27 -37.93 1.33
C VAL A 38 4.12 -38.76 0.37
N GLU A 39 3.49 -39.46 -0.59
CA GLU A 39 4.19 -40.22 -1.63
C GLU A 39 5.12 -39.32 -2.45
N ARG A 40 4.59 -38.20 -2.97
CA ARG A 40 5.38 -37.20 -3.71
C ARG A 40 6.46 -36.55 -2.87
N ALA A 41 6.20 -36.32 -1.58
CA ALA A 41 7.23 -35.82 -0.67
C ALA A 41 8.38 -36.83 -0.51
N GLY A 42 8.07 -38.12 -0.41
CA GLY A 42 9.04 -39.21 -0.38
C GLY A 42 9.88 -39.30 -1.67
N GLU A 43 9.26 -39.16 -2.84
CA GLU A 43 9.95 -39.10 -4.13
C GLU A 43 10.96 -37.93 -4.21
N LEU A 44 10.63 -36.81 -3.57
CA LEU A 44 11.49 -35.62 -3.47
C LEU A 44 12.54 -35.72 -2.35
N GLY A 45 12.59 -36.84 -1.61
CA GLY A 45 13.55 -37.06 -0.52
C GLY A 45 13.15 -36.45 0.82
N TYR A 46 11.90 -36.02 0.99
CA TYR A 46 11.39 -35.48 2.25
C TYR A 46 10.69 -36.56 3.07
N ASN A 47 11.08 -36.70 4.33
CA ASN A 47 10.45 -37.62 5.27
C ASN A 47 9.30 -36.91 6.01
N VAL A 48 8.08 -37.05 5.50
CA VAL A 48 6.86 -36.51 6.11
C VAL A 48 5.78 -37.58 6.22
N SER A 49 4.85 -37.42 7.16
CA SER A 49 3.75 -38.36 7.39
C SER A 49 2.38 -37.75 7.06
N VAL A 50 1.34 -38.59 6.98
CA VAL A 50 -0.05 -38.12 6.83
C VAL A 50 -0.45 -37.26 8.02
N ASP A 51 0.01 -37.59 9.23
CA ASP A 51 -0.25 -36.81 10.44
C ASP A 51 0.41 -35.43 10.38
N TRP A 52 1.60 -35.34 9.77
CA TRP A 52 2.30 -34.07 9.58
C TRP A 52 1.47 -33.08 8.74
N ILE A 53 0.98 -33.51 7.57
CA ILE A 53 0.17 -32.64 6.70
C ILE A 53 -1.21 -32.39 7.31
N THR A 54 -1.78 -33.38 8.02
CA THR A 54 -3.06 -33.22 8.73
C THR A 54 -2.96 -32.18 9.83
N ALA A 55 -1.88 -32.19 10.63
CA ALA A 55 -1.66 -31.22 11.69
C ALA A 55 -1.50 -29.79 11.15
N ILE A 56 -0.88 -29.62 9.97
CA ILE A 56 -0.79 -28.33 9.28
C ILE A 56 -2.19 -27.87 8.85
N GLU A 57 -2.93 -28.72 8.12
CA GLU A 57 -4.23 -28.36 7.57
C GLU A 57 -5.29 -28.05 8.63
N LEU A 58 -5.17 -28.68 9.81
CA LEU A 58 -6.05 -28.41 10.96
C LEU A 58 -5.56 -27.25 11.83
N GLY A 59 -4.46 -26.58 11.47
CA GLY A 59 -3.87 -25.49 12.27
C GLY A 59 -3.34 -25.93 13.64
N GLN A 60 -3.07 -27.23 13.81
CA GLN A 60 -2.61 -27.83 15.08
C GLN A 60 -1.09 -27.73 15.25
N ARG A 61 -0.34 -27.56 14.14
CA ARG A 61 1.10 -27.33 14.17
C ARG A 61 1.39 -25.90 14.60
N LYS A 62 1.91 -25.73 15.82
CA LYS A 62 2.18 -24.41 16.43
C LYS A 62 3.29 -23.63 15.72
N ASP A 63 4.33 -24.34 15.32
CA ASP A 63 5.51 -23.76 14.67
C ASP A 63 5.57 -24.24 13.22
N VAL A 64 5.09 -23.39 12.30
CA VAL A 64 5.33 -23.57 10.87
C VAL A 64 6.72 -23.04 10.56
N THR A 65 7.64 -23.94 10.27
CA THR A 65 9.05 -23.62 10.01
C THR A 65 9.28 -23.30 8.54
N LEU A 66 10.42 -22.67 8.22
CA LEU A 66 10.84 -22.48 6.82
C LEU A 66 10.98 -23.81 6.08
N SER A 67 11.41 -24.87 6.77
CA SER A 67 11.46 -26.22 6.20
C SER A 67 10.06 -26.71 5.79
N ASP A 68 9.05 -26.48 6.64
CA ASP A 68 7.67 -26.85 6.31
C ASP A 68 7.19 -26.10 5.06
N VAL A 69 7.52 -24.81 4.93
CA VAL A 69 7.19 -23.98 3.76
C VAL A 69 7.88 -24.50 2.49
N VAL A 70 9.16 -24.86 2.57
CA VAL A 70 9.91 -25.42 1.43
C VAL A 70 9.33 -26.76 0.99
N ILE A 71 9.01 -27.65 1.93
CA ILE A 71 8.39 -28.94 1.63
C ILE A 71 7.03 -28.74 0.97
N LEU A 72 6.16 -27.92 1.56
CA LEU A 72 4.86 -27.57 0.97
C LEU A 72 5.03 -27.00 -0.43
N SER A 73 5.91 -26.04 -0.63
CA SER A 73 6.20 -25.42 -1.92
C SER A 73 6.62 -26.45 -2.97
N LYS A 74 7.58 -27.32 -2.65
CA LYS A 74 8.12 -28.33 -3.58
C LYS A 74 7.10 -29.41 -3.93
N VAL A 75 6.40 -29.95 -2.93
CA VAL A 75 5.40 -31.01 -3.14
C VAL A 75 4.19 -30.47 -3.88
N LEU A 76 3.71 -29.28 -3.53
CA LEU A 76 2.59 -28.63 -4.20
C LEU A 76 2.98 -28.08 -5.59
N GLY A 77 4.28 -27.92 -5.89
CA GLY A 77 4.74 -27.31 -7.13
C GLY A 77 4.44 -25.82 -7.21
N LEU A 78 4.45 -25.12 -6.07
CA LEU A 78 4.14 -23.70 -5.93
C LEU A 78 5.38 -22.92 -5.54
N GLN A 79 5.45 -21.64 -5.92
CA GLN A 79 6.46 -20.73 -5.36
C GLN A 79 6.25 -20.58 -3.84
N PRO A 80 7.32 -20.48 -3.02
CA PRO A 80 7.20 -20.36 -1.56
C PRO A 80 6.26 -19.25 -1.11
N ILE A 81 6.21 -18.13 -1.84
CA ILE A 81 5.33 -17.01 -1.50
C ILE A 81 3.84 -17.36 -1.56
N ARG A 82 3.42 -18.28 -2.46
CA ARG A 82 2.05 -18.78 -2.54
C ARG A 82 1.69 -19.69 -1.36
N VAL A 83 2.69 -20.29 -0.71
CA VAL A 83 2.51 -21.02 0.54
C VAL A 83 2.42 -20.03 1.70
N LEU A 84 3.25 -18.99 1.73
CA LEU A 84 3.30 -18.02 2.82
C LEU A 84 2.08 -17.09 2.87
N CYS A 85 1.61 -16.63 1.71
CA CYS A 85 0.60 -15.58 1.59
C CYS A 85 -0.62 -16.05 0.79
N ASP A 86 -1.80 -15.55 1.16
CA ASP A 86 -3.01 -15.67 0.34
C ASP A 86 -3.03 -14.56 -0.71
N LEU A 87 -2.57 -14.88 -1.93
CA LEU A 87 -2.53 -13.93 -3.04
C LEU A 87 -3.93 -13.60 -3.59
N SER A 88 -4.96 -14.41 -3.30
CA SER A 88 -6.35 -14.10 -3.64
C SER A 88 -6.97 -13.03 -2.74
N ARG A 89 -6.32 -12.76 -1.60
CA ARG A 89 -6.71 -11.74 -0.61
C ARG A 89 -5.54 -10.84 -0.25
N PRO A 90 -5.00 -10.07 -1.21
CA PRO A 90 -3.78 -9.29 -1.02
C PRO A 90 -3.88 -8.28 0.13
N PHE A 91 -5.07 -7.71 0.37
CA PHE A 91 -5.30 -6.68 1.39
C PHE A 91 -5.84 -7.21 2.73
N SER A 92 -6.01 -8.52 2.87
CA SER A 92 -6.33 -9.16 4.15
C SER A 92 -5.06 -9.43 4.96
N GLU A 93 -5.22 -9.54 6.28
CA GLU A 93 -4.11 -9.86 7.17
C GLU A 93 -3.54 -11.24 6.82
N ALA A 94 -2.21 -11.37 6.85
CA ALA A 94 -1.54 -12.64 6.58
C ALA A 94 -1.86 -13.69 7.66
N ASP A 95 -2.08 -14.93 7.21
CA ASP A 95 -2.50 -16.04 8.07
C ASP A 95 -1.41 -16.49 9.06
N LEU A 96 -0.13 -16.33 8.69
CA LEU A 96 0.96 -16.80 9.54
C LEU A 96 1.20 -15.84 10.72
N PRO A 97 1.24 -16.34 11.97
CA PRO A 97 1.45 -15.49 13.15
C PRO A 97 2.74 -14.66 13.13
N ALA A 98 3.77 -15.12 12.41
CA ALA A 98 5.04 -14.40 12.25
C ALA A 98 4.88 -13.04 11.55
N PHE A 99 3.85 -12.86 10.73
CA PHE A 99 3.58 -11.63 9.95
C PHE A 99 2.51 -10.74 10.61
N ARG A 100 2.41 -10.76 11.94
CA ARG A 100 1.36 -10.06 12.68
C ARG A 100 1.24 -8.59 12.27
N GLY A 101 0.03 -8.16 11.88
CA GLY A 101 -0.23 -6.78 11.48
C GLY A 101 0.16 -6.43 10.04
N LEU A 102 0.68 -7.39 9.27
CA LEU A 102 0.95 -7.25 7.85
C LEU A 102 -0.17 -7.91 7.03
N SER A 103 -0.49 -7.28 5.92
CA SER A 103 -1.31 -7.86 4.86
C SER A 103 -0.50 -8.80 3.98
N ASN A 104 -1.18 -9.69 3.26
CA ASN A 104 -0.52 -10.58 2.30
C ASN A 104 0.39 -9.83 1.32
N ILE A 105 -0.07 -8.70 0.76
CA ILE A 105 0.71 -7.94 -0.24
C ILE A 105 1.95 -7.26 0.35
N GLU A 106 1.91 -6.86 1.62
CA GLU A 106 3.09 -6.30 2.30
C GLU A 106 4.14 -7.37 2.54
N VAL A 107 3.73 -8.57 2.96
CA VAL A 107 4.64 -9.71 3.11
C VAL A 107 5.26 -10.08 1.76
N VAL A 108 4.49 -10.08 0.67
CA VAL A 108 5.06 -10.24 -0.68
C VAL A 108 6.11 -9.15 -0.95
N GLY A 109 5.80 -7.91 -0.59
CA GLY A 109 6.71 -6.78 -0.73
C GLY A 109 8.05 -6.94 -0.01
N ASP A 110 8.02 -7.46 1.20
CA ASP A 110 9.23 -7.69 2.01
C ASP A 110 10.09 -8.83 1.45
N PHE A 111 9.46 -9.87 0.87
CA PHE A 111 10.16 -11.01 0.26
C PHE A 111 10.75 -10.68 -1.12
N TYR A 112 10.07 -9.87 -1.92
CA TYR A 112 10.53 -9.39 -3.22
C TYR A 112 11.07 -7.97 -3.05
N CYS A 113 12.23 -7.86 -2.37
CA CYS A 113 12.93 -6.59 -2.18
C CYS A 113 13.08 -5.84 -3.52
N LEU A 114 12.97 -4.51 -3.45
CA LEU A 114 12.95 -3.53 -4.56
C LEU A 114 14.17 -3.53 -5.49
N GLY A 115 15.09 -4.49 -5.39
CA GLY A 115 16.32 -4.56 -6.20
C GLY A 115 16.07 -4.73 -7.69
N ASP A 116 14.97 -5.40 -8.06
CA ASP A 116 14.65 -5.74 -9.47
C ASP A 116 13.43 -4.96 -10.02
N GLY A 117 12.90 -3.98 -9.27
CA GLY A 117 11.75 -3.18 -9.68
C GLY A 117 10.38 -3.84 -9.45
N ILE A 118 9.31 -3.05 -9.62
CA ILE A 118 7.92 -3.47 -9.38
C ILE A 118 7.44 -4.50 -10.41
N GLU A 119 8.11 -4.61 -11.54
CA GLU A 119 7.81 -5.53 -12.63
C GLU A 119 8.00 -7.00 -12.21
N THR A 120 8.85 -7.29 -11.24
CA THR A 120 9.05 -8.65 -10.71
C THR A 120 7.79 -9.27 -10.11
N TYR A 121 6.85 -8.45 -9.64
CA TYR A 121 5.58 -8.92 -9.12
C TYR A 121 4.70 -9.52 -10.23
N ALA A 122 4.95 -9.18 -11.50
CA ALA A 122 4.28 -9.83 -12.64
C ALA A 122 4.57 -11.34 -12.71
N LEU A 123 5.71 -11.80 -12.17
CA LEU A 123 6.06 -13.22 -12.08
C LEU A 123 5.14 -13.99 -11.13
N LEU A 124 4.48 -13.28 -10.21
CA LEU A 124 3.49 -13.85 -9.29
C LEU A 124 2.09 -13.83 -9.88
N GLY A 125 1.85 -12.93 -10.83
CA GLY A 125 0.59 -12.75 -11.53
C GLY A 125 0.30 -11.27 -11.79
N PRO A 126 -0.40 -10.93 -12.89
CA PRO A 126 -0.76 -9.54 -13.19
C PRO A 126 -1.67 -8.92 -12.12
N ASP A 127 -2.46 -9.74 -11.43
CA ASP A 127 -3.30 -9.39 -10.29
C ASP A 127 -2.46 -8.97 -9.07
N VAL A 128 -1.39 -9.71 -8.79
CA VAL A 128 -0.46 -9.39 -7.70
C VAL A 128 0.29 -8.08 -7.99
N LEU A 129 0.73 -7.89 -9.24
CA LEU A 129 1.32 -6.63 -9.68
C LEU A 129 0.34 -5.45 -9.51
N ALA A 130 -0.91 -5.61 -9.93
CA ALA A 130 -1.92 -4.57 -9.80
C ALA A 130 -2.23 -4.27 -8.32
N ALA A 131 -2.29 -5.30 -7.47
CA ALA A 131 -2.47 -5.14 -6.03
C ALA A 131 -1.30 -4.39 -5.37
N ARG A 132 -0.06 -4.68 -5.79
CA ARG A 132 1.13 -3.96 -5.32
C ARG A 132 1.12 -2.50 -5.75
N LYS A 133 0.79 -2.21 -7.02
CA LYS A 133 0.63 -0.83 -7.51
C LYS A 133 -0.42 -0.06 -6.71
N LEU A 134 -1.54 -0.71 -6.41
CA LEU A 134 -2.63 -0.13 -5.63
C LEU A 134 -2.20 0.17 -4.18
N GLU A 135 -1.50 -0.75 -3.51
CA GLU A 135 -0.97 -0.54 -2.16
C GLU A 135 0.06 0.61 -2.12
N LEU A 136 1.01 0.64 -3.05
CA LEU A 136 2.03 1.68 -3.11
C LEU A 136 1.45 3.06 -3.42
N ALA A 137 0.45 3.14 -4.30
CA ALA A 137 -0.23 4.41 -4.56
C ALA A 137 -1.01 4.92 -3.35
N LEU A 138 -1.71 4.03 -2.63
CA LEU A 138 -2.38 4.42 -1.38
C LEU A 138 -1.39 4.98 -0.36
N LYS A 139 -0.28 4.28 -0.16
CA LYS A 139 0.79 4.74 0.74
C LYS A 139 1.36 6.08 0.31
N THR A 140 1.68 6.24 -0.98
CA THR A 140 2.22 7.50 -1.52
C THR A 140 1.22 8.66 -1.38
N TYR A 141 -0.07 8.38 -1.53
CA TYR A 141 -1.15 9.34 -1.30
C TYR A 141 -1.27 9.73 0.17
N GLU A 142 -1.29 8.76 1.09
CA GLU A 142 -1.35 9.01 2.53
C GLU A 142 -0.12 9.80 3.01
N ASP A 143 1.08 9.42 2.57
CA ASP A 143 2.33 10.14 2.86
C ASP A 143 2.29 11.58 2.34
N SER A 144 1.75 11.78 1.13
CA SER A 144 1.59 13.12 0.54
C SER A 144 0.57 13.96 1.31
N LEU A 145 -0.54 13.36 1.72
CA LEU A 145 -1.54 14.03 2.56
C LEU A 145 -0.97 14.44 3.91
N ASP A 146 -0.23 13.56 4.57
CA ASP A 146 0.31 13.84 5.90
C ASP A 146 1.39 14.90 5.86
N LYS A 147 2.23 14.92 4.81
CA LYS A 147 3.15 16.03 4.55
C LYS A 147 2.38 17.34 4.35
N LEU A 148 1.36 17.38 3.50
CA LEU A 148 0.58 18.62 3.30
C LEU A 148 -0.07 19.12 4.60
N LYS A 149 -0.58 18.23 5.46
CA LYS A 149 -1.14 18.60 6.77
C LYS A 149 -0.09 19.17 7.74
N SER A 150 1.14 18.64 7.72
CA SER A 150 2.19 19.13 8.63
C SER A 150 2.63 20.55 8.30
N TYR A 151 2.51 20.97 7.04
CA TYR A 151 2.83 22.32 6.59
C TYR A 151 1.70 23.32 6.76
N PHE A 152 0.43 22.89 6.69
CA PHE A 152 -0.74 23.75 6.83
C PHE A 152 -1.65 23.22 7.95
N PRO A 153 -1.42 23.60 9.22
CA PRO A 153 -2.37 23.30 10.26
C PRO A 153 -3.74 23.93 9.91
N PRO A 154 -4.85 23.20 10.07
CA PRO A 154 -6.18 23.62 9.60
C PRO A 154 -6.71 24.92 10.22
N ASP A 155 -6.04 25.43 11.25
CA ASP A 155 -6.56 26.46 12.14
C ASP A 155 -5.89 27.85 11.96
N LYS A 156 -5.01 28.02 10.96
CA LYS A 156 -4.37 29.31 10.69
C LYS A 156 -4.38 29.66 9.20
N PRO A 157 -5.36 30.45 8.72
CA PRO A 157 -5.20 31.12 7.43
C PRO A 157 -3.97 32.04 7.50
N ILE A 158 -3.15 32.01 6.45
CA ILE A 158 -2.09 33.00 6.26
C ILE A 158 -2.79 34.26 5.75
N GLU A 159 -3.10 35.19 6.66
CA GLU A 159 -3.60 36.51 6.30
C GLU A 159 -2.42 37.38 5.84
N LEU A 160 -2.35 37.64 4.54
CA LEU A 160 -1.51 38.71 3.99
C LEU A 160 -2.38 39.95 3.85
N VAL A 161 -2.29 40.86 4.81
CA VAL A 161 -2.95 42.17 4.78
C VAL A 161 -1.90 43.23 5.09
N GLY A 162 -1.70 44.19 4.19
CA GLY A 162 -0.93 45.40 4.46
C GLY A 162 -0.55 46.16 3.19
N ASP A 163 -0.63 47.49 3.26
CA ASP A 163 -0.21 48.45 2.24
C ASP A 163 1.33 48.44 2.04
N GLU A 164 1.77 48.80 0.82
CA GLU A 164 3.13 48.58 0.29
C GLU A 164 4.26 49.35 1.00
N ASP A 165 3.93 50.31 1.89
CA ASP A 165 4.89 51.20 2.55
C ASP A 165 5.23 50.83 4.02
N ASP A 166 4.75 49.68 4.53
CA ASP A 166 4.99 49.27 5.92
C ASP A 166 6.23 48.36 6.06
N GLU A 167 7.17 48.70 6.96
CA GLU A 167 8.34 47.83 7.29
C GLU A 167 7.90 46.44 7.77
N GLU A 168 6.69 46.32 8.33
CA GLU A 168 6.08 45.05 8.71
C GLU A 168 5.69 44.20 7.48
N HIS A 169 5.28 44.83 6.37
CA HIS A 169 4.98 44.19 5.09
C HIS A 169 6.26 43.64 4.43
N GLN A 170 7.34 44.42 4.43
CA GLN A 170 8.66 43.98 3.95
C GLN A 170 9.25 42.84 4.80
N ARG A 171 8.98 42.83 6.12
CA ARG A 171 9.36 41.73 7.02
C ARG A 171 8.54 40.46 6.77
N LEU A 172 7.24 40.60 6.49
CA LEU A 172 6.35 39.50 6.08
C LEU A 172 6.74 38.91 4.73
N LEU A 173 7.15 39.73 3.75
CA LEU A 173 7.69 39.29 2.45
C LEU A 173 9.00 38.50 2.61
N ARG A 174 9.91 38.90 3.50
CA ARG A 174 11.12 38.13 3.84
C ARG A 174 10.80 36.81 4.56
N GLN A 175 9.72 36.76 5.34
CA GLN A 175 9.16 35.51 5.88
C GLN A 175 8.39 34.68 4.84
N ALA A 176 7.96 35.28 3.73
CA ALA A 176 7.26 34.61 2.64
C ALA A 176 8.19 33.82 1.70
N PHE A 177 9.49 34.12 1.65
CA PHE A 177 10.47 33.37 0.86
C PHE A 177 10.59 31.89 1.27
N PRO A 178 10.66 31.56 2.58
CA PRO A 178 10.44 30.20 3.07
C PRO A 178 9.11 29.60 2.58
N THR A 179 8.01 30.36 2.65
CA THR A 179 6.68 29.94 2.20
C THR A 179 6.62 29.64 0.69
N MET A 180 7.39 30.35 -0.14
CA MET A 180 7.51 30.08 -1.59
C MET A 180 8.29 28.81 -1.89
N LEU A 181 9.45 28.60 -1.25
CA LEU A 181 10.22 27.35 -1.34
C LEU A 181 9.40 26.15 -0.83
N HIS A 182 8.58 26.36 0.21
CA HIS A 182 7.68 25.34 0.74
C HIS A 182 6.50 25.05 -0.22
N ARG A 183 5.95 26.07 -0.89
CA ARG A 183 4.93 25.87 -1.94
C ARG A 183 5.46 25.02 -3.09
N GLU A 184 6.66 25.32 -3.57
CA GLU A 184 7.24 24.60 -4.70
C GLU A 184 7.70 23.18 -4.30
N ALA A 185 8.16 22.99 -3.06
CA ALA A 185 8.41 21.66 -2.50
C ALA A 185 7.12 20.82 -2.34
N ASN A 186 5.98 21.45 -2.10
CA ASN A 186 4.68 20.79 -1.94
C ASN A 186 3.95 20.53 -3.27
N ARG A 187 4.36 21.17 -4.37
CA ARG A 187 3.79 20.97 -5.71
C ARG A 187 3.80 19.50 -6.14
N GLY A 188 4.90 18.80 -5.89
CA GLY A 188 4.99 17.37 -6.19
C GLY A 188 3.98 16.50 -5.42
N HIS A 189 3.61 16.88 -4.19
CA HIS A 189 2.58 16.17 -3.42
C HIS A 189 1.17 16.42 -3.95
N LEU A 190 0.91 17.61 -4.49
CA LEU A 190 -0.35 17.91 -5.19
C LEU A 190 -0.45 17.15 -6.50
N ASP A 191 0.63 17.09 -7.28
CA ASP A 191 0.68 16.33 -8.54
C ASP A 191 0.38 14.84 -8.30
N VAL A 192 0.89 14.27 -7.20
CA VAL A 192 0.54 12.91 -6.75
C VAL A 192 -0.96 12.79 -6.49
N ILE A 193 -1.58 13.72 -5.78
CA ILE A 193 -3.02 13.70 -5.46
C ILE A 193 -3.88 13.88 -6.74
N ASP A 194 -3.43 14.72 -7.66
CA ASP A 194 -4.04 14.93 -8.99
C ASP A 194 -4.04 13.65 -9.82
N GLY A 195 -2.88 12.98 -9.89
CA GLY A 195 -2.73 11.72 -10.61
C GLY A 195 -3.40 10.53 -9.93
N PHE A 196 -3.58 10.57 -8.59
CA PHE A 196 -4.00 9.43 -7.80
C PHE A 196 -5.33 8.82 -8.28
N VAL A 197 -6.36 9.65 -8.51
CA VAL A 197 -7.68 9.18 -8.94
C VAL A 197 -7.62 8.46 -10.29
N GLN A 198 -6.79 8.97 -11.21
CA GLN A 198 -6.62 8.40 -12.55
C GLN A 198 -5.90 7.05 -12.51
N MET A 199 -5.00 6.85 -11.55
CA MET A 199 -4.22 5.61 -11.40
C MET A 199 -4.97 4.50 -10.64
N VAL A 200 -5.65 4.87 -9.56
CA VAL A 200 -6.15 3.90 -8.55
C VAL A 200 -7.36 3.14 -9.02
N LYS A 201 -8.29 3.80 -9.73
CA LYS A 201 -9.52 3.14 -10.22
C LYS A 201 -9.20 2.01 -11.21
N PRO A 202 -8.40 2.22 -12.28
CA PRO A 202 -8.02 1.14 -13.19
C PRO A 202 -7.34 -0.04 -12.50
N TRP A 203 -6.44 0.21 -11.55
CA TRP A 203 -5.75 -0.87 -10.83
C TRP A 203 -6.69 -1.64 -9.91
N ARG A 204 -7.58 -0.94 -9.20
CA ARG A 204 -8.60 -1.59 -8.37
C ARG A 204 -9.53 -2.46 -9.21
N ASP A 205 -9.98 -1.96 -10.35
CA ASP A 205 -10.88 -2.69 -11.25
C ASP A 205 -10.17 -3.93 -11.84
N ALA A 206 -8.88 -3.82 -12.19
CA ALA A 206 -8.07 -4.95 -12.63
C ALA A 206 -7.93 -6.03 -11.53
N VAL A 207 -7.63 -5.62 -10.29
CA VAL A 207 -7.55 -6.55 -9.14
C VAL A 207 -8.90 -7.24 -8.90
N LYS A 208 -10.01 -6.49 -9.00
CA LYS A 208 -11.37 -7.04 -8.85
C LYS A 208 -11.72 -8.03 -9.97
N ALA A 209 -11.31 -7.75 -11.21
CA ALA A 209 -11.53 -8.63 -12.36
C ALA A 209 -10.81 -9.99 -12.20
N SER A 210 -9.72 -10.04 -11.43
CA SER A 210 -9.00 -11.26 -11.08
C SER A 210 -9.65 -12.07 -9.96
N GLY A 211 -10.82 -11.66 -9.46
CA GLY A 211 -11.59 -12.39 -8.45
C GLY A 211 -11.30 -11.96 -7.00
N VAL A 212 -10.41 -10.99 -6.79
CA VAL A 212 -10.16 -10.41 -5.46
C VAL A 212 -11.39 -9.66 -4.97
N ARG A 213 -11.79 -9.92 -3.73
CA ARG A 213 -12.96 -9.29 -3.11
C ARG A 213 -12.58 -8.07 -2.30
N PHE A 214 -13.29 -6.97 -2.52
CA PHE A 214 -13.14 -5.74 -1.75
C PHE A 214 -14.25 -5.60 -0.69
N ASP A 215 -14.24 -6.50 0.29
CA ASP A 215 -15.29 -6.62 1.33
C ASP A 215 -14.78 -6.33 2.77
N GLY A 216 -15.61 -6.67 3.76
CA GLY A 216 -15.33 -6.46 5.18
C GLY A 216 -14.10 -7.21 5.73
N THR A 217 -13.51 -8.14 4.98
CA THR A 217 -12.31 -8.89 5.36
C THR A 217 -11.00 -8.16 5.10
N ILE A 218 -11.06 -7.01 4.41
CA ILE A 218 -9.90 -6.16 4.17
C ILE A 218 -9.46 -5.46 5.47
N MET A 219 -8.14 -5.36 5.69
CA MET A 219 -7.55 -4.65 6.82
C MET A 219 -7.97 -3.18 6.87
N ASN A 220 -8.07 -2.62 8.08
CA ASN A 220 -8.56 -1.26 8.30
C ASN A 220 -7.81 -0.17 7.52
N LYS A 221 -6.49 -0.31 7.34
CA LYS A 221 -5.69 0.66 6.55
C LYS A 221 -6.08 0.70 5.07
N TYR A 222 -6.61 -0.40 4.53
CA TYR A 222 -7.10 -0.46 3.15
C TYR A 222 -8.63 -0.36 3.05
N ARG A 223 -9.32 0.01 4.13
CA ARG A 223 -10.81 0.06 4.16
C ARG A 223 -11.40 0.93 3.04
N VAL A 224 -10.67 1.97 2.63
CA VAL A 224 -11.08 2.87 1.54
C VAL A 224 -11.24 2.16 0.20
N LEU A 225 -10.62 0.99 0.02
CA LEU A 225 -10.77 0.18 -1.20
C LEU A 225 -12.06 -0.64 -1.23
N ARG A 226 -12.78 -0.76 -0.11
CA ARG A 226 -14.03 -1.55 -0.04
C ARG A 226 -15.08 -1.03 -1.01
N ASP A 227 -15.90 -1.94 -1.54
CA ASP A 227 -16.92 -1.62 -2.53
C ASP A 227 -17.90 -0.53 -2.05
N ASP A 228 -18.25 -0.52 -0.77
CA ASP A 228 -19.16 0.45 -0.15
C ASP A 228 -18.50 1.81 0.16
N GLN A 229 -17.17 1.88 0.20
CA GLN A 229 -16.43 3.08 0.62
C GLN A 229 -15.72 3.78 -0.55
N PHE A 230 -15.32 3.02 -1.57
CA PHE A 230 -14.40 3.49 -2.59
C PHE A 230 -14.94 4.67 -3.41
N ALA A 231 -16.21 4.64 -3.80
CA ALA A 231 -16.82 5.74 -4.54
C ALA A 231 -16.83 7.05 -3.72
N LYS A 232 -17.17 6.96 -2.43
CA LYS A 232 -17.16 8.11 -1.52
C LYS A 232 -15.75 8.64 -1.33
N PHE A 233 -14.78 7.74 -1.14
CA PHE A 233 -13.37 8.08 -1.03
C PHE A 233 -12.87 8.85 -2.26
N LEU A 234 -13.17 8.39 -3.48
CA LEU A 234 -12.78 9.10 -4.71
C LEU A 234 -13.37 10.51 -4.78
N VAL A 235 -14.63 10.70 -4.37
CA VAL A 235 -15.27 12.02 -4.31
C VAL A 235 -14.59 12.92 -3.27
N GLU A 236 -14.20 12.38 -2.11
CA GLU A 236 -13.47 13.12 -1.08
C GLU A 236 -12.08 13.56 -1.58
N VAL A 237 -11.36 12.67 -2.29
CA VAL A 237 -10.07 13.01 -2.92
C VAL A 237 -10.25 14.14 -3.94
N GLN A 238 -11.25 14.06 -4.81
CA GLN A 238 -11.54 15.10 -5.81
C GLN A 238 -11.88 16.44 -5.17
N LYS A 239 -12.70 16.45 -4.11
CA LYS A 239 -13.06 17.68 -3.39
C LYS A 239 -11.85 18.33 -2.73
N LYS A 240 -11.01 17.52 -2.07
CA LYS A 240 -9.81 17.99 -1.39
C LYS A 240 -8.81 18.57 -2.39
N ASN A 241 -8.65 17.91 -3.53
CA ASN A 241 -7.82 18.38 -4.62
C ASN A 241 -8.27 19.76 -5.17
N ILE A 242 -9.59 19.98 -5.35
CA ILE A 242 -10.10 21.31 -5.74
C ILE A 242 -9.77 22.38 -4.69
N PHE A 243 -9.90 22.04 -3.41
CA PHE A 243 -9.59 22.96 -2.32
C PHE A 243 -8.10 23.32 -2.31
N ASP A 244 -7.23 22.32 -2.40
CA ASP A 244 -5.79 22.53 -2.43
C ASP A 244 -5.41 23.36 -3.68
N ARG A 245 -5.94 23.07 -4.87
CA ARG A 245 -5.72 23.89 -6.08
C ARG A 245 -6.01 25.38 -5.87
N LYS A 246 -7.10 25.73 -5.18
CA LYS A 246 -7.45 27.13 -4.90
C LYS A 246 -6.45 27.80 -3.96
N LEU A 247 -5.95 27.07 -2.97
CA LEU A 247 -4.94 27.54 -2.02
C LEU A 247 -3.60 27.84 -2.70
N TYR A 248 -3.24 27.09 -3.74
CA TYR A 248 -1.99 27.27 -4.49
C TYR A 248 -2.11 28.22 -5.70
N ALA A 249 -3.30 28.38 -6.27
CA ALA A 249 -3.57 29.34 -7.35
C ALA A 249 -3.67 30.80 -6.89
N MET A 250 -3.59 31.07 -5.57
CA MET A 250 -3.54 32.46 -5.08
C MET A 250 -2.25 33.14 -5.56
N PRO A 251 -2.36 34.29 -6.25
CA PRO A 251 -1.25 34.95 -6.91
C PRO A 251 -0.14 35.31 -5.92
N ILE A 252 1.09 35.16 -6.38
CA ILE A 252 2.28 35.63 -5.68
C ILE A 252 2.40 37.12 -6.01
N VAL A 253 2.14 37.99 -5.04
CA VAL A 253 2.47 39.41 -5.18
C VAL A 253 4.00 39.47 -5.28
N THR A 254 4.50 39.79 -6.47
CA THR A 254 5.90 39.64 -6.88
C THR A 254 6.59 40.96 -7.14
N GLU A 255 6.04 42.08 -6.67
CA GLU A 255 6.72 43.36 -6.83
C GLU A 255 7.85 43.45 -5.80
N ALA A 256 9.07 43.23 -6.29
CA ALA A 256 10.26 43.59 -5.56
C ALA A 256 10.27 45.12 -5.39
N PRO A 257 10.53 45.67 -4.20
CA PRO A 257 10.59 47.12 -4.02
C PRO A 257 11.65 47.69 -4.97
N GLU A 258 11.27 48.70 -5.76
CA GLU A 258 12.21 49.43 -6.60
C GLU A 258 13.34 49.97 -5.71
N ALA A 259 14.58 49.75 -6.13
CA ALA A 259 15.74 50.24 -5.39
C ALA A 259 15.63 51.76 -5.24
N PRO A 260 15.86 52.33 -4.04
CA PRO A 260 15.78 53.77 -3.85
C PRO A 260 16.77 54.44 -4.82
N GLY A 261 16.22 55.26 -5.72
CA GLY A 261 17.00 55.98 -6.72
C GLY A 261 18.12 56.76 -6.06
N GLU A 262 19.33 56.59 -6.58
CA GLU A 262 20.49 57.38 -6.16
C GLU A 262 20.13 58.86 -6.30
N GLY A 263 19.99 59.54 -5.16
CA GLY A 263 19.79 60.97 -5.12
C GLY A 263 20.93 61.65 -5.86
N THR A 264 20.59 62.36 -6.94
CA THR A 264 21.47 63.36 -7.54
C THR A 264 21.92 64.33 -6.45
N PRO A 265 23.23 64.53 -6.22
CA PRO A 265 23.70 65.55 -5.30
C PRO A 265 23.39 66.93 -5.89
N ASP A 266 22.74 67.78 -5.10
CA ASP A 266 22.55 69.19 -5.42
C ASP A 266 23.91 69.84 -5.71
N ALA A 267 23.99 70.53 -6.85
CA ALA A 267 25.13 71.32 -7.27
C ALA A 267 25.26 72.56 -6.38
N ALA A 268 26.44 72.72 -5.76
CA ALA A 268 26.93 73.98 -5.22
C ALA A 268 27.82 74.69 -6.25
#